data_AF-A0A527W4E0-F1
#
_entry.id   AF-A0A527W4E0-F1
#
_cell.length_a   1.000
_cell.length_b   1.000
_cell.length_c   1.000
_cell.angle_alpha   90.00
_cell.angle_beta   90.00
_cell.angle_gamma   90.00
#
_symmetry.space_group_name_H-M   'P 1'
#
loop_
_entity.id
_entity.type
_entity.pdbx_description
1 polymer ?
#
loop_
_entity_poly.entity_id
_entity_poly.type
_entity_poly.pdbx_seq_one_letter_code
_entity_poly.pdbx_strand_id
1 'polypeptide(L)'
;MGLFDWLFGGAAKTRIGRPQISDIAAPIAGDDGTPATKNQIDAIERLVCEPPLGNLTYQQAAAIMSARSYSKFVMDDALSKPGIRHPRRPVYLAVQANLIAFIVRDPQARAYVCKWSDKNFESGNERPPPKNAHWQQAMAFISPVIAKL
;
A
#
# COMPACT_ATOMS: atom_id res chain seq x y z
N MET A 1 -16.23 15.19 -4.86
CA MET A 1 -15.14 14.66 -5.71
C MET A 1 -14.96 13.20 -5.36
N GLY A 2 -15.44 12.30 -6.22
CA GLY A 2 -15.59 10.88 -5.89
C GLY A 2 -14.30 10.10 -6.08
N LEU A 3 -14.16 8.99 -5.34
CA LEU A 3 -13.09 7.99 -5.50
C LEU A 3 -12.90 7.54 -6.97
N PHE A 4 -13.98 7.59 -7.75
CA PHE A 4 -14.01 7.30 -9.18
C PHE A 4 -13.37 8.40 -10.05
N ASP A 5 -13.53 9.68 -9.72
CA ASP A 5 -12.87 10.77 -10.48
C ASP A 5 -11.34 10.76 -10.26
N TRP A 6 -10.89 10.32 -9.08
CA TRP A 6 -9.47 10.19 -8.75
C TRP A 6 -8.77 9.04 -9.50
N LEU A 7 -9.48 7.96 -9.80
CA LEU A 7 -8.95 6.79 -10.51
C LEU A 7 -9.00 6.92 -12.05
N PHE A 8 -9.82 7.81 -12.61
CA PHE A 8 -10.15 7.80 -14.04
C PHE A 8 -9.96 9.14 -14.79
N GLY A 9 -9.32 10.14 -14.19
CA GLY A 9 -9.09 11.44 -14.84
C GLY A 9 -8.23 11.37 -16.12
N GLY A 10 -8.84 11.69 -17.26
CA GLY A 10 -8.24 12.37 -18.42
C GLY A 10 -7.29 11.58 -19.34
N ALA A 11 -7.48 11.69 -20.65
CA ALA A 11 -6.68 11.02 -21.67
C ALA A 11 -5.34 11.71 -21.95
N ALA A 12 -4.25 11.18 -21.38
CA ALA A 12 -2.89 11.05 -21.95
C ALA A 12 -1.89 10.80 -20.81
N LYS A 13 -0.99 9.82 -20.98
CA LYS A 13 0.07 9.39 -20.05
C LYS A 13 -0.41 8.49 -18.89
N THR A 14 0.47 7.59 -18.49
CA THR A 14 0.33 6.47 -17.53
C THR A 14 -0.70 6.73 -16.41
N ARG A 15 -1.87 6.09 -16.53
CA ARG A 15 -3.14 6.39 -15.85
C ARG A 15 -3.26 5.95 -14.38
N ILE A 16 -2.17 5.59 -13.70
CA ILE A 16 -2.19 5.36 -12.26
C ILE A 16 -1.18 6.33 -11.68
N GLY A 17 -1.67 7.51 -11.27
CA GLY A 17 -0.86 8.45 -10.53
C GLY A 17 -0.33 7.77 -9.26
N ARG A 18 0.93 8.01 -8.92
CA ARG A 18 1.41 7.63 -7.59
C ARG A 18 0.69 8.51 -6.56
N PRO A 19 0.23 7.95 -5.43
CA PRO A 19 -0.39 8.73 -4.38
C PRO A 19 0.59 9.78 -3.83
N GLN A 20 0.06 10.90 -3.35
CA GLN A 20 0.89 11.90 -2.69
C GLN A 20 1.38 11.38 -1.34
N ILE A 21 2.48 11.94 -0.82
CA ILE A 21 2.98 11.58 0.51
C ILE A 21 1.91 11.82 1.58
N SER A 22 1.12 12.88 1.44
CA SER A 22 -0.03 13.16 2.32
C SER A 22 -1.09 12.06 2.34
N ASP A 23 -1.19 11.24 1.29
CA ASP A 23 -2.12 10.11 1.23
C ASP A 23 -1.59 8.88 1.98
N ILE A 24 -0.28 8.80 2.23
CA ILE A 24 0.36 7.68 2.95
C ILE A 24 0.86 8.07 4.35
N ALA A 25 1.06 9.36 4.62
CA ALA A 25 1.43 9.91 5.92
C ALA A 25 0.18 10.21 6.78
N ALA A 26 -0.78 9.29 6.81
CA ALA A 26 -2.01 9.49 7.57
C ALA A 26 -1.72 9.58 9.08
N PRO A 27 -2.42 10.45 9.84
CA PRO A 27 -2.28 10.49 11.30
C PRO A 27 -2.61 9.14 11.95
N ILE A 28 -1.82 8.76 12.95
CA ILE A 28 -2.01 7.55 13.75
C ILE A 28 -2.35 7.96 15.18
N ALA A 29 -3.44 7.39 15.72
CA ALA A 29 -3.85 7.67 17.09
C ALA A 29 -2.85 7.03 18.07
N GLY A 30 -2.35 7.82 19.03
CA GLY A 30 -1.31 7.37 19.95
C GLY A 30 0.11 7.44 19.38
N ASP A 31 0.29 8.16 18.26
CA ASP A 31 1.62 8.51 17.76
C ASP A 31 2.24 9.58 18.66
N ASP A 32 3.41 9.27 19.20
CA ASP A 32 4.17 10.15 20.09
C ASP A 32 5.02 11.18 19.31
N GLY A 33 5.00 11.10 17.97
CA GLY A 33 5.75 11.99 17.10
C GLY A 33 7.23 11.61 16.98
N THR A 34 7.64 10.44 17.49
CA THR A 34 9.01 9.95 17.35
C THR A 34 9.37 9.87 15.86
N PRO A 35 10.48 10.50 15.41
CA PRO A 35 10.86 10.48 14.00
C PRO A 35 11.13 9.05 13.49
N ALA A 36 10.79 8.79 12.22
CA ALA A 36 11.17 7.55 11.56
C ALA A 36 12.70 7.40 11.50
N THR A 37 13.17 6.16 11.63
CA THR A 37 14.61 5.87 11.50
C THR A 37 15.06 6.04 10.06
N LYS A 38 16.35 6.35 9.85
CA LYS A 38 16.94 6.45 8.50
C LYS A 38 16.72 5.17 7.68
N ASN A 39 16.83 4.00 8.30
CA ASN A 39 16.60 2.73 7.63
C ASN A 39 15.15 2.57 7.14
N GLN A 40 14.17 3.07 7.90
CA GLN A 40 12.77 3.06 7.48
C GLN A 40 12.54 4.03 6.31
N ILE A 41 13.10 5.24 6.37
CA ILE A 41 13.03 6.22 5.28
C ILE A 41 13.66 5.65 4.01
N ASP A 42 14.91 5.19 4.08
CA ASP A 42 15.63 4.60 2.95
C ASP A 42 14.87 3.40 2.33
N ALA A 43 14.23 2.58 3.19
CA ALA A 43 13.39 1.50 2.71
C ALA A 43 12.18 2.05 1.95
N ILE A 44 11.43 3.00 2.50
CA ILE A 44 10.21 3.53 1.87
C ILE A 44 10.54 4.27 0.56
N GLU A 45 11.65 5.02 0.49
CA GLU A 45 12.08 5.75 -0.70
C GLU A 45 12.36 4.81 -1.88
N ARG A 46 12.95 3.65 -1.61
CA ARG A 46 13.21 2.62 -2.63
C ARG A 46 11.94 1.94 -3.12
N LEU A 47 10.83 2.08 -2.41
CA LEU A 47 9.67 1.21 -2.54
C LEU A 47 8.43 1.89 -3.10
N VAL A 48 8.17 3.16 -2.77
CA VAL A 48 6.79 3.70 -2.94
C VAL A 48 6.70 5.14 -3.49
N CYS A 49 7.68 6.02 -3.28
CA CYS A 49 7.44 7.46 -3.52
C CYS A 49 8.52 8.14 -4.35
N GLU A 50 8.09 9.17 -5.09
CA GLU A 50 9.04 10.19 -5.54
C GLU A 50 9.50 10.97 -4.31
N PRO A 51 10.81 11.03 -4.03
CA PRO A 51 11.34 11.79 -2.90
C PRO A 51 11.03 13.29 -3.07
N PRO A 52 10.99 14.06 -1.97
CA PRO A 52 11.36 13.68 -0.60
C PRO A 52 10.17 13.23 0.27
N LEU A 53 10.34 12.18 1.09
CA LEU A 53 9.30 11.58 1.93
C LEU A 53 8.77 12.42 3.12
N GLY A 54 9.26 13.65 3.29
CA GLY A 54 8.88 14.52 4.42
C GLY A 54 9.28 13.95 5.79
N ASN A 55 8.78 14.58 6.85
CA ASN A 55 9.04 14.16 8.25
C ASN A 55 8.02 13.09 8.68
N LEU A 56 8.23 11.84 8.27
CA LEU A 56 7.43 10.72 8.77
C LEU A 56 7.78 10.38 10.22
N THR A 57 6.76 10.03 11.01
CA THR A 57 6.97 9.42 12.32
C THR A 57 7.31 7.94 12.19
N TYR A 58 7.87 7.36 13.24
CA TYR A 58 8.18 5.94 13.34
C TYR A 58 6.92 5.08 13.12
N GLN A 59 5.79 5.45 13.72
CA GLN A 59 4.54 4.72 13.56
C GLN A 59 3.99 4.83 12.13
N GLN A 60 4.08 6.01 11.51
CA GLN A 60 3.68 6.20 10.11
C GLN A 60 4.54 5.35 9.18
N ALA A 61 5.86 5.36 9.38
CA ALA A 61 6.78 4.54 8.61
C ALA A 61 6.52 3.04 8.80
N ALA A 62 6.28 2.58 10.03
CA ALA A 62 5.95 1.19 10.33
C ALA A 62 4.63 0.76 9.64
N ALA A 63 3.61 1.63 9.66
CA ALA A 63 2.34 1.39 8.97
C ALA A 63 2.51 1.28 7.45
N ILE A 64 3.30 2.17 6.84
CA ILE A 64 3.60 2.12 5.40
C ILE A 64 4.32 0.82 5.04
N MET A 65 5.33 0.42 5.81
CA MET A 65 6.07 -0.82 5.59
C MET A 65 5.19 -2.06 5.75
N SER A 66 4.33 -2.08 6.76
CA SER A 66 3.36 -3.16 7.00
C SER A 66 2.36 -3.26 5.85
N ALA A 67 1.79 -2.13 5.44
CA ALA A 67 0.89 -2.02 4.29
C ALA A 67 1.56 -2.47 2.99
N ARG A 68 2.85 -2.18 2.80
CA ARG A 68 3.61 -2.66 1.64
C ARG A 68 3.71 -4.19 1.63
N SER A 69 4.08 -4.79 2.76
CA SER A 69 4.20 -6.25 2.87
C SER A 69 2.85 -6.92 2.57
N TYR A 70 1.78 -6.41 3.16
CA TYR A 70 0.43 -6.88 2.91
C TYR A 70 0.02 -6.73 1.43
N SER A 71 0.31 -5.57 0.84
CA SER A 71 0.00 -5.26 -0.57
C SER A 71 0.65 -6.24 -1.54
N LYS A 72 1.85 -6.73 -1.24
CA LYS A 72 2.53 -7.75 -2.06
C LYS A 72 1.69 -9.02 -2.15
N PHE A 73 1.20 -9.54 -1.02
CA PHE A 73 0.34 -10.72 -1.00
C PHE A 73 -0.97 -10.51 -1.78
N VAL A 74 -1.61 -9.36 -1.62
CA VAL A 74 -2.85 -9.03 -2.35
C VAL A 74 -2.59 -8.96 -3.85
N MET A 75 -1.50 -8.30 -4.25
CA MET A 75 -1.09 -8.19 -5.66
C MET A 75 -0.78 -9.56 -6.26
N ASP A 76 -0.03 -10.40 -5.54
CA ASP A 76 0.33 -11.75 -6.00
C ASP A 76 -0.92 -12.62 -6.19
N ASP A 77 -1.87 -12.59 -5.25
CA ASP A 77 -3.16 -13.30 -5.39
C ASP A 77 -3.96 -12.79 -6.59
N ALA A 78 -4.03 -11.48 -6.79
CA ALA A 78 -4.74 -10.88 -7.92
C ALA A 78 -4.11 -11.23 -9.28
N LEU A 79 -2.78 -11.24 -9.37
CA LEU A 79 -2.04 -11.54 -10.59
C LEU A 79 -1.95 -13.04 -10.89
N SER A 80 -2.13 -13.90 -9.89
CA SER A 80 -2.15 -15.37 -10.07
C SER A 80 -3.39 -15.89 -10.79
N LYS A 81 -4.42 -15.06 -10.99
CA LYS A 81 -5.68 -15.47 -11.63
C LYS A 81 -5.47 -15.79 -13.12
N PRO A 82 -6.10 -16.86 -13.66
CA PRO A 82 -6.00 -17.18 -15.07
C PRO A 82 -6.42 -16.02 -15.97
N GLY A 83 -5.67 -15.79 -17.04
CA GLY A 83 -5.96 -14.75 -18.03
C GLY A 83 -5.45 -13.35 -17.66
N ILE A 84 -4.87 -13.15 -16.48
CA ILE A 84 -4.27 -11.86 -16.08
C ILE A 84 -2.85 -11.76 -16.61
N ARG A 85 -2.52 -10.64 -17.26
CA ARG A 85 -1.15 -10.33 -17.70
C ARG A 85 -0.38 -9.64 -16.57
N HIS A 86 0.86 -10.07 -16.36
CA HIS A 86 1.73 -9.40 -15.39
C HIS A 86 2.07 -7.97 -15.86
N PRO A 87 1.79 -6.93 -15.05
CA PRO A 87 2.12 -5.56 -15.41
C PRO A 87 3.64 -5.35 -15.49
N ARG A 88 4.05 -4.39 -16.34
CA ARG A 88 5.43 -3.86 -16.30
C ARG A 88 5.71 -3.28 -14.91
N ARG A 89 6.98 -3.34 -14.49
CA ARG A 89 7.45 -2.86 -13.17
C ARG A 89 6.91 -1.47 -12.77
N PRO A 90 6.88 -0.43 -13.64
CA PRO A 90 6.35 0.88 -13.24
C PRO A 90 4.86 0.85 -12.90
N VAL A 91 4.07 0.06 -13.62
CA VAL A 91 2.62 -0.08 -13.40
C VAL A 91 2.37 -0.88 -12.13
N TYR A 92 3.11 -1.97 -11.91
CA TYR A 92 3.07 -2.74 -10.67
C TYR A 92 3.30 -1.85 -9.44
N LEU A 93 4.37 -1.04 -9.47
CA LEU A 93 4.72 -0.14 -8.37
C LEU A 93 3.66 0.94 -8.16
N ALA A 94 3.05 1.47 -9.23
CA ALA A 94 1.96 2.44 -9.10
C ALA A 94 0.73 1.82 -8.42
N VAL A 95 0.32 0.60 -8.82
CA VAL A 95 -0.81 -0.11 -8.18
C VAL A 95 -0.49 -0.39 -6.71
N GLN A 96 0.72 -0.90 -6.42
CA GLN A 96 1.14 -1.19 -5.06
C GLN A 96 1.13 0.06 -4.18
N ALA A 97 1.63 1.20 -4.67
CA ALA A 97 1.61 2.46 -3.94
C ALA A 97 0.17 2.92 -3.61
N ASN A 98 -0.74 2.83 -4.59
CA ASN A 98 -2.15 3.17 -4.38
C ASN A 98 -2.82 2.25 -3.36
N LEU A 99 -2.50 0.95 -3.38
CA LEU A 99 -3.00 0.00 -2.40
C LEU A 99 -2.47 0.29 -0.99
N ILE A 100 -1.21 0.68 -0.86
CA ILE A 100 -0.63 1.13 0.42
C ILE A 100 -1.39 2.34 0.96
N ALA A 101 -1.62 3.36 0.13
CA ALA A 101 -2.38 4.54 0.52
C ALA A 101 -3.81 4.18 0.97
N PHE A 102 -4.47 3.28 0.25
CA PHE A 102 -5.79 2.77 0.62
C PHE A 102 -5.79 2.13 2.03
N ILE A 103 -4.82 1.24 2.30
CA ILE A 103 -4.70 0.53 3.58
C ILE A 103 -4.37 1.50 4.73
N VAL A 104 -3.42 2.41 4.53
CA VAL A 104 -2.94 3.30 5.60
C VAL A 104 -3.99 4.35 5.99
N ARG A 105 -4.87 4.75 5.06
CA ARG A 105 -5.95 5.73 5.32
C ARG A 105 -7.11 5.14 6.11
N ASP A 106 -7.38 3.85 6.00
CA ASP A 106 -8.41 3.17 6.79
C ASP A 106 -7.81 2.76 8.16
N PRO A 107 -8.27 3.34 9.30
CA PRO A 107 -7.72 3.02 10.60
C PRO A 107 -7.88 1.55 11.00
N GLN A 108 -8.98 0.90 10.60
CA GLN A 108 -9.23 -0.51 10.91
C GLN A 108 -8.34 -1.42 10.08
N ALA A 109 -8.25 -1.15 8.77
CA ALA A 109 -7.37 -1.90 7.88
C ALA A 109 -5.90 -1.74 8.30
N ARG A 110 -5.48 -0.50 8.61
CA ARG A 110 -4.14 -0.19 9.11
C ARG A 110 -3.82 -0.96 10.39
N ALA A 111 -4.67 -0.89 11.41
CA ALA A 111 -4.45 -1.58 12.68
C ALA A 111 -4.33 -3.11 12.49
N TYR A 112 -5.20 -3.67 11.65
CA TYR A 112 -5.16 -5.08 11.29
C TYR A 112 -3.86 -5.47 10.58
N VAL A 113 -3.44 -4.69 9.58
CA VAL A 113 -2.24 -4.96 8.79
C VAL A 113 -0.96 -4.81 9.62
N CYS A 114 -0.86 -3.79 10.48
CA CYS A 114 0.25 -3.68 11.43
C CYS A 114 0.32 -4.91 12.33
N LYS A 115 -0.80 -5.29 12.96
CA LYS A 115 -0.85 -6.47 13.84
C LYS A 115 -0.47 -7.77 13.14
N TRP A 116 -0.85 -7.93 11.87
CA TRP A 116 -0.43 -9.08 11.07
C TRP A 116 1.07 -9.05 10.76
N SER A 117 1.60 -7.88 10.39
CA SER A 117 3.02 -7.69 10.09
C SER A 117 3.90 -7.96 11.31
N ASP A 118 3.50 -7.48 12.48
CA ASP A 118 4.21 -7.70 13.75
C ASP A 118 4.30 -9.20 14.06
N LYS A 119 3.19 -9.94 13.93
CA LYS A 119 3.18 -11.40 14.12
C LYS A 119 4.10 -12.14 13.14
N ASN A 120 4.16 -11.72 11.89
CA ASN A 120 5.04 -12.32 10.90
C ASN A 120 6.51 -12.03 11.21
N PHE A 121 6.81 -10.81 11.64
CA PHE A 121 8.16 -10.43 12.08
C PHE A 121 8.60 -11.23 13.31
N GLU A 122 7.76 -11.30 14.34
CA GLU A 122 8.03 -12.06 15.57
C GLU A 122 8.20 -13.56 15.31
N SER A 123 7.38 -14.14 14.43
CA SER A 123 7.41 -15.57 14.14
C SER A 123 8.50 -15.99 13.13
N GLY A 124 9.17 -15.02 12.50
CA GLY A 124 10.16 -15.26 11.44
C GLY A 124 9.61 -15.97 10.19
N ASN A 125 8.28 -16.13 10.10
CA ASN A 125 7.61 -16.86 9.03
C ASN A 125 6.70 -15.91 8.24
N GLU A 126 6.97 -15.74 6.95
CA GLU A 126 6.16 -14.87 6.07
C GLU A 126 4.85 -15.60 5.69
N ARG A 127 3.86 -15.57 6.59
CA ARG A 127 2.55 -16.19 6.35
C ARG A 127 1.62 -15.23 5.61
N PRO A 128 0.87 -15.70 4.60
CA PRO A 128 -0.12 -14.86 3.94
C PRO A 128 -1.17 -14.40 4.96
N PRO A 129 -1.66 -13.16 4.85
CA PRO A 129 -2.74 -12.70 5.73
C PRO A 129 -4.04 -13.45 5.39
N PRO A 130 -4.92 -13.68 6.38
CA PRO A 130 -6.20 -14.32 6.11
C PRO A 130 -7.07 -13.45 5.20
N LYS A 131 -7.83 -14.11 4.31
CA LYS A 131 -8.69 -13.48 3.28
C LYS A 131 -10.00 -12.93 3.86
N ASN A 132 -9.90 -12.08 4.87
CA ASN A 132 -11.02 -11.44 5.58
C ASN A 132 -11.66 -10.28 4.79
N ALA A 133 -12.56 -9.53 5.42
CA ALA A 133 -13.25 -8.39 4.78
C ALA A 133 -12.27 -7.33 4.21
N HIS A 134 -11.20 -7.00 4.94
CA HIS A 134 -10.19 -6.04 4.46
C HIS A 134 -9.41 -6.57 3.25
N TRP A 135 -9.14 -7.87 3.20
CA TRP A 135 -8.56 -8.50 2.01
C TRP A 135 -9.49 -8.38 0.81
N GLN A 136 -10.79 -8.64 0.99
CA GLN A 136 -11.77 -8.48 -0.09
C GLN A 136 -11.90 -7.03 -0.56
N GLN A 137 -11.84 -6.06 0.37
CA GLN A 137 -11.82 -4.63 0.04
C GLN A 137 -10.57 -4.24 -0.76
N ALA A 138 -9.39 -4.69 -0.33
CA ALA A 138 -8.13 -4.48 -1.03
C ALA A 138 -8.14 -5.10 -2.44
N MET A 139 -8.65 -6.33 -2.57
CA MET A 139 -8.83 -6.99 -3.85
C MET A 139 -9.82 -6.24 -4.75
N ALA A 140 -10.97 -5.81 -4.21
CA ALA A 140 -11.96 -5.04 -4.95
C ALA A 140 -11.41 -3.68 -5.41
N PHE A 141 -10.53 -3.05 -4.61
CA PHE A 141 -9.86 -1.81 -4.95
C PHE A 141 -8.95 -1.96 -6.18
N ILE A 142 -8.13 -3.02 -6.25
CA ILE A 142 -7.17 -3.21 -7.36
C ILE A 142 -7.73 -3.97 -8.57
N SER A 143 -8.80 -4.76 -8.40
CA SER A 143 -9.34 -5.63 -9.46
C SER A 143 -9.71 -4.89 -10.76
N PRO A 144 -10.36 -3.71 -10.74
CA PRO A 144 -10.70 -2.97 -11.96
C PRO A 144 -9.47 -2.50 -12.73
N VAL A 145 -8.36 -2.27 -12.03
CA VAL A 145 -7.09 -1.85 -12.62
C VAL A 145 -6.38 -3.05 -13.23
N ILE A 146 -6.33 -4.17 -12.50
CA ILE A 146 -5.68 -5.41 -12.94
C ILE A 146 -6.40 -6.03 -14.15
N ALA A 147 -7.73 -5.97 -14.20
CA ALA A 147 -8.51 -6.49 -15.33
C ALA A 147 -8.30 -5.71 -16.64
N LYS A 148 -7.68 -4.53 -16.58
CA LYS A 148 -7.39 -3.67 -17.76
C LYS A 148 -5.94 -3.78 -18.24
N LEU A 149 -5.11 -4.61 -17.60
CA LEU A 149 -3.72 -4.89 -17.97
C LEU A 149 -3.62 -5.93 -19.09
#